data_AF-D1PH29-F1
#
_entry.id   AF-D1PH29-F1
#
_cell.length_a   1.000
_cell.length_b   1.000
_cell.length_c   1.000
_cell.angle_alpha   90.00
_cell.angle_beta   90.00
_cell.angle_gamma   90.00
#
_symmetry.space_group_name_H-M   'P 1'
#
loop_
_entity.id
_entity.type
_entity.pdbx_description
1 polymer ?
#
loop_
_entity_poly.entity_id
_entity_poly.type
_entity_poly.pdbx_seq_one_letter_code
_entity_poly.pdbx_strand_id
1 'polypeptide(L)'
;MASLTKAINKDLFDKILPTFGNPRVHVPVWDEGQKMFLCEEYESGNGHRYYKGVRFCDRIVIVEKVGLYHTWTYIDGIEVYAFNGKRLELVQKRDYGKTFRNEEFIRQESETMVRNYFEGVLKAQRSSMPKEQLEAQAKGIVEGCYKSFLDSDFNTRLTQILPQIEQK
;
A
#
# COMPACT_ATOMS: atom_id res chain seq x y z
N MET A 1 6.32 6.53 39.12
CA MET A 1 5.78 6.57 37.73
C MET A 1 6.85 6.43 36.65
N ALA A 2 8.05 7.01 36.79
CA ALA A 2 9.13 6.89 35.79
C ALA A 2 9.62 5.45 35.48
N SER A 3 9.55 4.51 36.44
CA SER A 3 9.97 3.12 36.19
C SER A 3 8.98 2.31 35.36
N LEU A 4 7.67 2.62 35.47
CA LEU A 4 6.62 1.95 34.69
C LEU A 4 6.70 2.39 33.22
N THR A 5 6.82 3.69 32.95
CA THR A 5 6.95 4.22 31.58
C THR A 5 8.23 3.70 30.90
N LYS A 6 9.33 3.59 31.66
CA LYS A 6 10.60 3.03 31.16
C LYS A 6 10.48 1.53 30.85
N ALA A 7 9.75 0.77 31.66
CA ALA A 7 9.50 -0.65 31.43
C ALA A 7 8.58 -0.89 30.22
N ILE A 8 7.52 -0.10 30.08
CA ILE A 8 6.60 -0.15 28.92
C ILE A 8 7.35 0.18 27.62
N ASN A 9 8.18 1.22 27.62
CA ASN A 9 8.96 1.58 26.45
C ASN A 9 10.01 0.52 26.11
N LYS A 10 10.68 -0.06 27.12
CA LYS A 10 11.64 -1.13 26.90
C LYS A 10 10.97 -2.36 26.27
N ASP A 11 9.83 -2.80 26.82
CA ASP A 11 9.05 -3.92 26.28
C ASP A 11 8.55 -3.64 24.85
N LEU A 12 8.16 -2.40 24.54
CA LEU A 12 7.78 -1.99 23.20
C LEU A 12 8.96 -2.07 22.21
N PHE A 13 10.11 -1.50 22.57
CA PHE A 13 11.30 -1.53 21.71
C PHE A 13 11.85 -2.95 21.54
N ASP A 14 11.86 -3.76 22.59
CA ASP A 14 12.30 -5.15 22.54
C ASP A 14 11.35 -6.02 21.67
N LYS A 15 10.07 -5.63 21.52
CA LYS A 15 9.12 -6.28 20.60
C LYS A 15 9.29 -5.85 19.14
N ILE A 16 9.57 -4.56 18.90
CA ILE A 16 9.74 -4.01 17.55
C ILE A 16 11.14 -4.36 17.00
N LEU A 17 12.16 -4.34 17.84
CA LEU A 17 13.56 -4.62 17.53
C LEU A 17 14.11 -5.65 18.54
N PRO A 18 13.70 -6.93 18.40
CA PRO A 18 14.16 -7.97 19.31
C PRO A 18 15.67 -8.21 19.15
N THR A 19 16.27 -8.77 20.20
CA THR A 19 17.63 -9.30 20.11
C THR A 19 17.69 -10.40 19.06
N PHE A 20 18.81 -10.46 18.34
CA PHE A 20 19.01 -11.45 17.27
C PHE A 20 18.74 -12.88 17.75
N GLY A 21 17.99 -13.64 16.95
CA GLY A 21 17.53 -15.00 17.28
C GLY A 21 16.12 -15.06 17.89
N ASN A 22 15.54 -13.92 18.29
CA ASN A 22 14.14 -13.85 18.72
C ASN A 22 13.22 -13.38 17.60
N PRO A 23 11.98 -13.89 17.54
CA PRO A 23 11.01 -13.47 16.53
C PRO A 23 10.63 -12.01 16.73
N ARG A 24 10.62 -11.25 15.63
CA ARG A 24 10.09 -9.90 15.58
C ARG A 24 8.57 -9.96 15.47
N VAL A 25 7.87 -9.04 16.13
CA VAL A 25 6.45 -8.83 15.84
C VAL A 25 6.31 -8.44 14.36
N HIS A 26 5.33 -9.00 13.66
CA HIS A 26 5.05 -8.63 12.28
C HIS A 26 4.47 -7.22 12.26
N VAL A 27 5.33 -6.24 11.99
CA VAL A 27 4.97 -4.82 11.87
C VAL A 27 5.33 -4.38 10.45
N PRO A 28 4.39 -3.77 9.70
CA PRO A 28 4.70 -3.18 8.40
C PRO A 28 5.87 -2.22 8.50
N VAL A 29 6.77 -2.30 7.52
CA VAL A 29 7.95 -1.45 7.49
C VAL A 29 7.67 -0.28 6.55
N TRP A 30 7.72 0.94 7.05
CA TRP A 30 7.64 2.12 6.19
C TRP A 30 8.95 2.31 5.40
N ASP A 31 8.85 2.34 4.07
CA ASP A 31 9.93 2.72 3.16
C ASP A 31 9.70 4.14 2.64
N GLU A 32 10.52 5.07 3.11
CA GLU A 32 10.44 6.48 2.73
C GLU A 32 10.84 6.74 1.28
N GLY A 33 11.73 5.92 0.70
CA GLY A 33 12.15 6.06 -0.69
C GLY A 33 11.02 5.68 -1.66
N GLN A 34 10.21 4.69 -1.27
CA GLN A 34 9.13 4.15 -2.09
C GLN A 34 7.74 4.66 -1.69
N LYS A 35 7.67 5.48 -0.63
CA LYS A 35 6.44 6.06 -0.06
C LYS A 35 5.36 5.00 0.16
N MET A 36 5.76 3.87 0.75
CA MET A 36 4.86 2.74 0.97
C MET A 36 5.30 1.89 2.16
N PHE A 37 4.35 1.13 2.69
CA PHE A 37 4.62 0.09 3.69
C PHE A 37 4.98 -1.22 3.00
N LEU A 38 5.99 -1.91 3.50
CA LEU A 38 6.35 -3.26 3.12
C LEU A 38 5.68 -4.23 4.11
N CYS A 39 4.88 -5.14 3.58
CA CYS A 39 4.10 -6.11 4.33
C CYS A 39 4.37 -7.52 3.79
N GLU A 40 4.11 -8.54 4.62
CA GLU A 40 4.08 -9.96 4.22
C GLU A 40 5.34 -10.42 3.48
N GLU A 41 6.51 -10.06 4.02
CA GLU A 41 7.78 -10.49 3.46
C GLU A 41 7.95 -12.01 3.64
N TYR A 42 8.22 -12.72 2.55
CA TYR A 42 8.56 -14.14 2.61
C TYR A 42 9.60 -14.52 1.56
N GLU A 43 10.38 -15.56 1.86
CA GLU A 43 11.34 -16.16 0.93
C GLU A 43 10.82 -17.53 0.49
N SER A 44 10.76 -17.76 -0.82
CA SER A 44 10.40 -19.07 -1.38
C SER A 44 11.52 -20.08 -1.18
N GLY A 45 11.19 -21.38 -1.30
CA GLY A 45 12.20 -22.46 -1.24
C GLY A 45 13.31 -22.37 -2.31
N ASN A 46 13.10 -21.55 -3.35
CA ASN A 46 14.09 -21.28 -4.41
C ASN A 46 14.94 -20.02 -4.12
N GLY A 47 14.79 -19.39 -2.95
CA GLY A 47 15.53 -18.18 -2.56
C GLY A 47 15.02 -16.87 -3.15
N HIS A 48 13.86 -16.87 -3.82
CA HIS A 48 13.21 -15.63 -4.27
C HIS A 48 12.44 -15.00 -3.11
N ARG A 49 12.60 -13.68 -2.95
CA ARG A 49 11.89 -12.91 -1.92
C ARG A 49 10.69 -12.22 -2.51
N TYR A 50 9.65 -12.09 -1.71
CA TYR A 50 8.40 -11.46 -2.08
C TYR A 50 7.92 -10.58 -0.95
N TYR A 51 7.24 -9.50 -1.30
CA TYR A 51 6.55 -8.65 -0.35
C TYR A 51 5.35 -7.98 -1.00
N LYS A 52 4.43 -7.48 -0.17
CA LYS A 52 3.36 -6.56 -0.60
C LYS A 52 3.77 -5.13 -0.27
N GLY A 53 3.87 -4.29 -1.30
CA GLY A 53 4.05 -2.86 -1.14
C GLY A 53 2.69 -2.20 -1.03
N VAL A 54 2.41 -1.47 0.05
CA VAL A 54 1.10 -0.88 0.31
C VAL A 54 1.20 0.62 0.50
N ARG A 55 0.49 1.38 -0.34
CA ARG A 55 0.36 2.83 -0.24
C ARG A 55 -1.09 3.24 -0.28
N PHE A 56 -1.43 4.36 0.34
CA PHE A 56 -2.83 4.73 0.52
C PHE A 56 -3.01 6.23 0.74
N CYS A 57 -4.22 6.68 0.46
CA CYS A 57 -4.73 8.00 0.83
C CYS A 57 -6.06 7.84 1.58
N ASP A 58 -6.83 8.90 1.70
CA ASP A 58 -8.16 8.90 2.35
C ASP A 58 -9.25 8.19 1.55
N ARG A 59 -8.99 7.84 0.29
CA ARG A 59 -10.00 7.26 -0.62
C ARG A 59 -9.68 5.85 -1.09
N ILE A 60 -8.41 5.56 -1.35
CA ILE A 60 -7.99 4.28 -1.92
C ILE A 60 -6.73 3.72 -1.24
N VAL A 61 -6.52 2.42 -1.42
CA VAL A 61 -5.28 1.70 -1.14
C VAL A 61 -4.80 1.07 -2.44
N ILE A 62 -3.51 1.20 -2.71
CA ILE A 62 -2.81 0.53 -3.81
C ILE A 62 -1.88 -0.52 -3.20
N VAL A 63 -2.02 -1.75 -3.65
CA VAL A 63 -1.18 -2.89 -3.24
C VAL A 63 -0.40 -3.39 -4.44
N GLU A 64 0.93 -3.37 -4.33
CA GLU A 64 1.88 -3.97 -5.27
C GLU A 64 2.30 -5.34 -4.78
N LYS A 65 2.20 -6.36 -5.63
CA LYS A 65 2.83 -7.66 -5.40
C LYS A 65 4.21 -7.66 -6.02
N VAL A 66 5.23 -7.56 -5.18
CA VAL A 66 6.61 -7.39 -5.61
C VAL A 66 7.38 -8.67 -5.39
N GLY A 67 8.12 -9.08 -6.41
CA GLY A 67 9.07 -10.18 -6.34
C GLY A 67 10.50 -9.69 -6.59
N LEU A 68 11.45 -10.29 -5.87
CA LEU A 68 12.87 -10.09 -6.03
C LEU A 68 13.46 -11.40 -6.55
N TYR A 69 13.92 -11.35 -7.80
CA TYR A 69 14.55 -12.48 -8.46
C TYR A 69 16.03 -12.16 -8.66
N HIS A 70 16.92 -12.76 -7.87
CA HIS A 70 18.36 -12.46 -7.90
C HIS A 70 18.64 -10.94 -7.83
N THR A 71 19.00 -10.31 -8.95
CA THR A 71 19.45 -8.91 -9.04
C THR A 71 18.38 -7.94 -9.52
N TRP A 72 17.15 -8.40 -9.83
CA TRP A 72 16.08 -7.53 -10.35
C TRP A 72 14.77 -7.69 -9.58
N THR A 73 14.04 -6.57 -9.54
CA THR A 73 12.74 -6.44 -8.87
C THR A 73 11.65 -6.35 -9.92
N TYR A 74 10.61 -7.15 -9.76
CA TYR A 74 9.48 -7.21 -10.67
C TYR A 74 8.15 -7.09 -9.93
N ILE A 75 7.11 -6.74 -10.67
CA ILE A 75 5.73 -6.74 -10.22
C ILE A 75 4.99 -7.92 -10.84
N ASP A 76 4.30 -8.66 -9.98
CA ASP A 76 3.37 -9.74 -10.33
C ASP A 76 1.92 -9.28 -10.36
N GLY A 77 1.60 -8.16 -9.72
CA GLY A 77 0.23 -7.65 -9.70
C GLY A 77 0.08 -6.30 -9.01
N ILE A 78 -0.96 -5.57 -9.42
CA ILE A 78 -1.44 -4.35 -8.78
C ILE A 78 -2.90 -4.56 -8.40
N GLU A 79 -3.24 -4.21 -7.17
CA GLU A 79 -4.61 -4.20 -6.67
C GLU A 79 -4.95 -2.79 -6.16
N VAL A 80 -6.13 -2.30 -6.53
CA VAL A 80 -6.67 -1.04 -6.03
C VAL A 80 -7.92 -1.35 -5.21
N TYR A 81 -7.96 -0.83 -3.99
CA TYR A 81 -9.10 -0.94 -3.09
C TYR A 81 -9.65 0.46 -2.77
N ALA A 82 -10.95 0.57 -2.54
CA ALA A 82 -11.59 1.78 -2.03
C ALA A 82 -12.12 1.56 -0.61
N PHE A 83 -12.19 2.64 0.17
CA PHE A 83 -12.85 2.61 1.47
C PHE A 83 -14.36 2.77 1.30
N ASN A 84 -15.14 1.82 1.82
CA ASN A 84 -16.60 1.95 1.89
C ASN A 84 -17.09 2.51 3.26
N GLY A 85 -16.17 3.09 4.04
CA GLY A 85 -16.43 3.60 5.38
C GLY A 85 -16.32 2.56 6.52
N LYS A 86 -16.25 1.26 6.22
CA LYS A 86 -16.05 0.20 7.22
C LYS A 86 -14.93 -0.78 6.87
N ARG A 87 -14.74 -1.06 5.58
CA ARG A 87 -13.78 -2.03 5.06
C ARG A 87 -13.20 -1.58 3.70
N LEU A 88 -12.12 -2.25 3.32
CA LEU A 88 -11.57 -2.21 1.97
C LEU A 88 -12.42 -3.04 1.02
N GLU A 89 -12.86 -2.43 -0.08
CA GLU A 89 -13.52 -3.11 -1.19
C GLU A 89 -12.62 -3.11 -2.42
N LEU A 90 -12.44 -4.28 -3.03
CA LEU A 90 -11.61 -4.43 -4.22
C LEU A 90 -12.28 -3.68 -5.38
N VAL A 91 -11.58 -2.70 -5.92
CA VAL A 91 -12.02 -1.92 -7.09
C VAL A 91 -11.56 -2.59 -8.36
N GLN A 92 -10.26 -2.87 -8.46
CA GLN A 92 -9.68 -3.53 -9.62
C GLN A 92 -8.42 -4.30 -9.22
N LYS A 93 -8.16 -5.39 -9.94
CA LYS A 93 -6.95 -6.20 -9.84
C LYS A 93 -6.39 -6.44 -11.23
N ARG A 94 -5.07 -6.39 -11.37
CA ARG A 94 -4.36 -6.75 -12.59
C ARG A 94 -3.12 -7.56 -12.21
N ASP A 95 -2.99 -8.74 -12.80
CA ASP A 95 -1.83 -9.61 -12.62
C ASP A 95 -0.90 -9.47 -13.84
N TYR A 96 0.41 -9.60 -13.63
CA TYR A 96 1.45 -9.45 -14.65
C TYR A 96 2.38 -10.66 -14.64
N GLY A 97 2.97 -10.97 -15.79
CA GLY A 97 3.96 -12.04 -15.94
C GLY A 97 5.38 -11.54 -15.64
N LYS A 98 5.64 -11.09 -14.41
CA LYS A 98 6.95 -10.57 -13.96
C LYS A 98 7.45 -9.34 -14.75
N THR A 99 6.69 -8.26 -14.71
CA THR A 99 7.08 -6.99 -15.35
C THR A 99 8.08 -6.23 -14.50
N PHE A 100 9.07 -5.57 -15.12
CA PHE A 100 10.04 -4.76 -14.37
C PHE A 100 9.33 -3.73 -13.48
N ARG A 101 9.72 -3.67 -12.21
CA ARG A 101 9.12 -2.73 -11.27
C ARG A 101 9.58 -1.31 -11.59
N ASN A 102 8.65 -0.49 -12.08
CA ASN A 102 8.88 0.92 -12.40
C ASN A 102 7.76 1.76 -11.77
N GLU A 103 8.14 2.77 -10.98
CA GLU A 103 7.19 3.62 -10.26
C GLU A 103 6.20 4.34 -11.18
N GLU A 104 6.70 4.88 -12.30
CA GLU A 104 5.88 5.60 -13.28
C GLU A 104 4.87 4.67 -13.95
N PHE A 105 5.30 3.44 -14.28
CA PHE A 105 4.40 2.41 -14.79
C PHE A 105 3.29 2.09 -13.79
N ILE A 106 3.65 1.87 -12.52
CA ILE A 106 2.67 1.54 -11.47
C ILE A 106 1.69 2.69 -11.25
N ARG A 107 2.18 3.93 -11.27
CA ARG A 107 1.36 5.12 -11.14
C ARG A 107 0.34 5.21 -12.27
N GLN A 108 0.79 5.11 -13.52
CA GLN A 108 -0.08 5.16 -14.71
C GLN A 108 -1.10 4.02 -14.75
N GLU A 109 -0.71 2.81 -14.35
CA GLU A 109 -1.62 1.67 -14.26
C GLU A 109 -2.66 1.89 -13.16
N SER A 110 -2.26 2.39 -11.99
CA SER A 110 -3.17 2.70 -10.89
C SER A 110 -4.15 3.81 -11.26
N GLU A 111 -3.68 4.87 -11.94
CA GLU A 111 -4.54 5.94 -12.48
C GLU A 111 -5.56 5.39 -13.46
N THR A 112 -5.12 4.54 -14.38
CA THR A 112 -6.01 3.85 -15.32
C THR A 112 -7.03 2.99 -14.58
N MET A 113 -6.63 2.30 -13.52
CA MET A 113 -7.55 1.47 -12.74
C MET A 113 -8.63 2.29 -12.03
N VAL A 114 -8.25 3.40 -11.40
CA VAL A 114 -9.19 4.34 -10.75
C VAL A 114 -10.11 4.99 -11.79
N ARG A 115 -9.58 5.35 -12.96
CA ARG A 115 -10.36 5.91 -14.08
C ARG A 115 -11.45 4.94 -14.54
N ASN A 116 -11.07 3.68 -14.82
CA ASN A 116 -12.01 2.65 -15.27
C ASN A 116 -13.11 2.39 -14.23
N TYR A 117 -12.77 2.47 -12.94
CA TYR A 117 -13.76 2.37 -11.87
C TYR A 117 -14.78 3.51 -11.92
N PHE A 118 -14.33 4.76 -12.04
CA PHE A 118 -15.24 5.90 -12.18
C PHE A 118 -16.12 5.78 -13.42
N GLU A 119 -15.56 5.40 -14.57
CA GLU A 119 -16.33 5.16 -15.79
C GLU A 119 -17.41 4.09 -15.58
N GLY A 120 -17.07 2.99 -14.91
CA GLY A 120 -18.01 1.93 -14.56
C GLY A 120 -19.16 2.42 -13.67
N VAL A 121 -18.85 3.19 -12.63
CA VAL A 121 -19.84 3.76 -11.71
C VAL A 121 -20.74 4.78 -12.40
N LEU A 122 -20.17 5.72 -13.16
CA LEU A 122 -20.93 6.75 -13.87
C LEU A 122 -21.90 6.12 -14.87
N LYS A 123 -21.44 5.11 -15.62
CA LYS A 123 -22.26 4.35 -16.56
C LYS A 123 -23.42 3.64 -15.85
N ALA A 124 -23.18 3.03 -14.70
CA ALA A 124 -24.23 2.39 -13.91
C ALA A 124 -25.27 3.40 -13.39
N GLN A 125 -24.84 4.62 -13.06
CA GLN A 125 -25.70 5.71 -12.59
C GLN A 125 -26.36 6.52 -13.72
N ARG A 126 -26.10 6.19 -14.98
CA ARG A 126 -26.54 6.97 -16.17
C ARG A 126 -26.13 8.44 -16.11
N SER A 127 -24.95 8.70 -15.54
CA SER A 127 -24.34 10.02 -15.47
C SER A 127 -23.13 10.08 -16.40
N SER A 128 -22.65 11.29 -16.70
CA SER A 128 -21.45 11.51 -17.48
C SER A 128 -20.58 12.60 -16.87
N MET A 129 -19.29 12.49 -17.10
CA MET A 129 -18.28 13.49 -16.73
C MET A 129 -17.31 13.63 -17.92
N PRO A 130 -16.81 14.84 -18.22
CA PRO A 130 -15.76 15.03 -19.21
C PRO A 130 -14.54 14.16 -18.90
N LYS A 131 -13.93 13.59 -19.93
CA LYS A 131 -12.83 12.63 -19.78
C LYS A 131 -11.63 13.28 -19.09
N GLU A 132 -11.31 14.52 -19.43
CA GLU A 132 -10.20 15.28 -18.87
C GLU A 132 -10.40 15.52 -17.37
N GLN A 133 -11.63 15.78 -16.94
CA GLN A 133 -11.96 15.95 -15.53
C GLN A 133 -11.81 14.63 -14.77
N LEU A 134 -12.26 13.52 -15.37
CA LEU A 134 -12.17 12.20 -14.78
C LEU A 134 -10.70 11.73 -14.65
N GLU A 135 -9.88 11.99 -15.66
CA GLU A 135 -8.43 11.75 -15.63
C GLU A 135 -7.73 12.59 -14.55
N ALA A 136 -8.05 13.89 -14.46
CA ALA A 136 -7.50 14.75 -13.42
C ALA A 136 -7.87 14.29 -12.00
N GLN A 137 -9.12 13.82 -11.80
CA GLN A 137 -9.57 13.27 -10.52
C GLN A 137 -8.86 11.97 -10.18
N ALA A 138 -8.74 11.03 -11.12
CA ALA A 138 -8.03 9.78 -10.92
C ALA A 138 -6.56 10.02 -10.56
N LYS A 139 -5.89 10.90 -11.31
CA LYS A 139 -4.50 11.32 -11.05
C LYS A 139 -4.32 11.92 -9.66
N GLY A 140 -5.14 12.90 -9.29
CA GLY A 140 -5.01 13.55 -7.96
C GLY A 140 -5.21 12.57 -6.80
N ILE A 141 -6.08 11.57 -6.95
CA ILE A 141 -6.29 10.53 -5.93
C ILE A 141 -5.07 9.61 -5.81
N VAL A 142 -4.51 9.18 -6.95
CA VAL A 142 -3.32 8.32 -6.97
C VAL A 142 -2.11 9.06 -6.45
N GLU A 143 -1.88 10.31 -6.85
CA GLU A 143 -0.81 11.17 -6.32
C GLU A 143 -0.88 11.28 -4.79
N GLY A 144 -2.09 11.38 -4.22
CA GLY A 144 -2.29 11.39 -2.77
C GLY A 144 -1.72 10.15 -2.06
N CYS A 145 -1.62 9.01 -2.74
CA CYS A 145 -1.05 7.78 -2.18
C CYS A 145 0.49 7.79 -2.12
N TYR A 146 1.15 8.72 -2.81
CA TYR A 146 2.62 8.86 -2.83
C TYR A 146 3.14 9.92 -1.84
N LYS A 147 2.26 10.47 -0.98
CA LYS A 147 2.69 11.36 0.11
C LYS A 147 3.50 10.60 1.16
N SER A 148 4.41 11.29 1.84
CA SER A 148 5.17 10.66 2.91
C SER A 148 4.30 10.47 4.14
N PHE A 149 4.34 9.26 4.70
CA PHE A 149 3.72 8.97 5.99
C PHE A 149 4.39 9.74 7.14
N LEU A 150 5.64 10.19 6.95
CA LEU A 150 6.39 10.96 7.94
C LEU A 150 6.05 12.45 7.91
N ASP A 151 5.28 12.91 6.92
CA ASP A 151 4.85 14.30 6.85
C ASP A 151 3.90 14.63 8.02
N SER A 152 4.09 15.80 8.64
CA SER A 152 3.32 16.20 9.83
C SER A 152 1.82 16.40 9.55
N ASP A 153 1.44 16.63 8.30
CA ASP A 153 0.06 16.77 7.84
C ASP A 153 -0.55 15.43 7.36
N PHE A 154 0.18 14.32 7.46
CA PHE A 154 -0.34 13.02 7.10
C PHE A 154 -1.54 12.67 7.99
N ASN A 155 -2.64 12.29 7.36
CA ASN A 155 -3.92 12.15 8.05
C ASN A 155 -3.90 10.98 9.04
N THR A 156 -3.98 11.31 10.34
CA THR A 156 -3.95 10.33 11.44
C THR A 156 -5.08 9.32 11.39
N ARG A 157 -6.23 9.62 10.78
CA ARG A 157 -7.30 8.62 10.57
C ARG A 157 -6.85 7.49 9.67
N LEU A 158 -5.89 7.74 8.78
CA LEU A 158 -5.37 6.73 7.88
C LEU A 158 -4.47 5.70 8.57
N THR A 159 -3.89 6.05 9.73
CA THR A 159 -3.14 5.09 10.56
C THR A 159 -4.01 3.92 11.03
N GLN A 160 -5.33 4.12 11.09
CA GLN A 160 -6.30 3.07 11.45
C GLN A 160 -6.51 2.04 10.33
N ILE A 161 -5.97 2.29 9.13
CA ILE A 161 -6.07 1.40 7.98
C ILE A 161 -4.98 0.33 8.03
N LEU A 162 -3.81 0.62 8.60
CA LEU A 162 -2.68 -0.32 8.68
C LEU A 162 -3.09 -1.67 9.27
N PRO A 163 -3.83 -1.75 10.39
CA PRO A 163 -4.29 -3.04 10.93
C PRO A 163 -5.23 -3.81 9.98
N GLN A 164 -5.98 -3.12 9.11
CA GLN A 164 -6.86 -3.78 8.15
C GLN A 164 -6.09 -4.36 6.95
N ILE A 165 -4.92 -3.79 6.65
CA ILE A 165 -4.01 -4.27 5.61
C ILE A 165 -3.19 -5.45 6.14
N GLU A 166 -2.77 -5.41 7.41
CA GLU A 166 -1.98 -6.46 8.07
C GLU A 166 -2.72 -7.79 8.28
N GLN A 167 -4.05 -7.80 8.26
CA GLN A 167 -4.90 -8.97 8.55
C GLN A 167 -5.28 -9.81 7.32
N LYS A 168 -4.81 -9.43 6.12
CA LYS A 168 -5.06 -10.16 4.86
C LYS A 168 -3.82 -10.89 4.37
#